data_AF-A0AAP2SV13-F1
#
_entry.id   AF-A0AAP2SV13-F1
#
_cell.length_a   1.000
_cell.length_b   1.000
_cell.length_c   1.000
_cell.angle_alpha   90.00
_cell.angle_beta   90.00
_cell.angle_gamma   90.00
#
_symmetry.space_group_name_H-M   'P 1'
#
loop_
_entity.id
_entity.type
_entity.pdbx_description
1 polymer ?
#
loop_
_entity_poly.entity_id
_entity_poly.type
_entity_poly.pdbx_seq_one_letter_code
_entity_poly.pdbx_strand_id
1 'polypeptide(L)' 'MPNVRLTILVGSYAQKYYLNHRVERSLTATVSNFDTYLPDYFPLVHPSPLNIGWRKRNPWFEIDVVPVLQSIVRESLL' A
#
# COMPACT_ATOMS: atom_id res chain seq x y z
N MET A 1 -6.50 1.57 20.00
CA MET A 1 -5.80 0.28 19.86
C MET A 1 -4.32 0.51 20.14
N PRO A 2 -3.80 0.11 21.32
CA PRO A 2 -2.43 0.48 21.73
C PRO A 2 -1.30 -0.27 20.99
N ASN A 3 -1.61 -1.40 20.33
CA ASN A 3 -0.60 -2.32 19.77
C ASN A 3 -0.71 -2.48 18.24
N VAL A 4 -1.05 -1.41 17.51
CA VAL A 4 -1.09 -1.45 16.04
C VAL A 4 0.35 -1.48 15.52
N ARG A 5 0.73 -2.56 14.82
CA ARG A 5 2.09 -2.72 14.26
C ARG A 5 2.22 -2.36 12.78
N LEU A 6 1.10 -2.33 12.07
CA LEU A 6 1.03 -1.97 10.65
C LEU A 6 -0.36 -1.40 10.35
N THR A 7 -0.40 -0.30 9.59
CA THR A 7 -1.66 0.24 9.05
C THR A 7 -1.66 0.16 7.53
N ILE A 8 -2.58 -0.61 6.95
CA ILE A 8 -2.70 -0.77 5.50
C ILE A 8 -3.68 0.27 4.93
N LEU A 9 -3.21 1.09 3.99
CA LEU A 9 -3.99 2.17 3.37
C LEU A 9 -4.52 1.74 1.99
N VAL A 10 -5.73 1.20 1.98
CA VAL A 10 -6.36 0.66 0.76
C VAL A 10 -7.10 1.75 -0.02
N GLY A 11 -6.57 2.09 -1.19
CA GLY A 11 -7.19 3.04 -2.12
C GLY A 11 -6.93 4.52 -1.79
N SER A 12 -7.29 5.39 -2.74
CA SER A 12 -6.90 6.80 -2.72
C SER A 12 -7.50 7.60 -1.56
N TYR A 13 -8.68 7.23 -1.06
CA TYR A 13 -9.32 7.93 0.05
C TYR A 13 -8.52 7.76 1.34
N ALA A 14 -8.18 6.52 1.70
CA ALA A 14 -7.36 6.22 2.87
C ALA A 14 -5.97 6.87 2.75
N GLN A 15 -5.33 6.74 1.58
CA GLN A 15 -4.00 7.32 1.35
C GLN A 15 -4.01 8.84 1.50
N LYS A 16 -4.97 9.56 0.89
CA LYS A 16 -5.07 11.02 1.03
C LYS A 16 -5.32 11.44 2.47
N TYR A 17 -6.18 10.71 3.19
CA TYR A 17 -6.51 11.04 4.57
C TYR A 17 -5.31 10.86 5.51
N TYR A 18 -4.65 9.71 5.46
CA TYR A 18 -3.58 9.37 6.40
C TYR A 18 -2.21 9.92 6.01
N LEU A 19 -1.90 9.99 4.70
CA LEU A 19 -0.60 10.51 4.24
C LEU A 19 -0.60 12.03 4.10
N ASN A 20 -1.77 12.66 3.99
CA ASN A 20 -1.92 14.11 3.86
C ASN A 20 -1.01 14.67 2.75
N HIS A 21 -0.07 15.56 3.08
CA HIS A 21 0.86 16.18 2.14
C HIS A 21 1.98 15.24 1.63
N ARG A 22 2.11 14.04 2.22
CA ARG A 22 3.07 13.02 1.79
C ARG A 22 2.54 12.11 0.68
N VAL A 23 1.26 12.24 0.29
CA VAL A 23 0.70 11.48 -0.83
C VAL A 23 1.37 11.92 -2.14
N GLU A 24 1.65 10.97 -3.02
CA GLU A 24 2.18 11.30 -4.34
C GLU A 24 1.11 11.88 -5.26
N ARG A 25 1.53 12.36 -6.44
CA ARG A 25 0.63 12.93 -7.47
C ARG A 25 -0.47 11.97 -7.95
N SER A 26 -0.30 10.66 -7.76
CA SER A 26 -1.30 9.65 -8.14
C SER A 26 -1.29 8.45 -7.19
N LEU A 27 -2.39 7.68 -7.20
CA LEU A 27 -2.48 6.38 -6.50
C LEU A 27 -1.35 5.44 -6.92
N THR A 28 -1.04 5.39 -8.22
CA THR A 28 0.02 4.53 -8.76
C THR A 28 1.38 4.93 -8.22
N ALA A 29 1.69 6.23 -8.23
CA ALA A 29 2.94 6.76 -7.69
C ALA A 29 3.07 6.51 -6.17
N THR A 30 1.97 6.68 -5.42
CA THR A 30 1.95 6.44 -3.97
C THR A 30 2.22 4.98 -3.67
N VAL A 31 1.61 4.07 -4.42
CA VAL A 31 1.81 2.62 -4.25
C VAL A 31 3.19 2.16 -4.74
N SER A 32 3.78 2.80 -5.76
CA SER A 32 5.14 2.46 -6.18
C SER A 32 6.21 2.92 -5.18
N ASN A 33 5.96 4.02 -4.46
CA ASN A 33 6.82 4.55 -3.38
C ASN A 33 6.42 4.01 -1.98
N PHE A 34 5.86 2.80 -1.90
CA PHE A 34 5.28 2.28 -0.65
C PHE A 34 6.29 2.24 0.52
N ASP A 35 7.57 2.00 0.21
CA ASP A 35 8.69 1.90 1.13
C ASP A 35 8.92 3.19 1.93
N THR A 36 8.67 4.35 1.33
CA THR A 36 8.80 5.67 1.98
C THR A 36 7.81 5.90 3.13
N TYR A 37 6.79 5.05 3.25
CA TYR A 37 5.75 5.15 4.27
C TYR A 37 5.88 4.12 5.38
N LEU A 38 6.81 3.17 5.23
CA LEU A 38 7.13 2.19 6.25
C LEU A 38 7.88 2.82 7.43
N PRO A 39 7.78 2.24 8.65
CA PRO A 39 6.98 1.06 8.99
C PRO A 39 5.50 1.35 9.26
N ASP A 40 5.12 2.63 9.36
CA ASP A 40 3.81 3.03 9.89
C ASP A 40 2.65 2.69 8.95
N TYR A 41 2.82 2.93 7.64
CA TYR A 41 1.78 2.78 6.64
C TYR A 41 2.23 1.95 5.44
N PHE A 42 1.30 1.14 4.92
CA PHE A 42 1.49 0.41 3.67
C PHE A 42 0.38 0.77 2.67
N PRO A 43 0.63 1.64 1.67
CA PRO A 43 -0.38 1.99 0.67
C PRO A 43 -0.57 0.88 -0.36
N LEU A 44 -1.84 0.56 -0.65
CA LEU A 44 -2.22 -0.43 -1.66
C LEU A 44 -3.31 0.11 -2.59
N VAL A 45 -3.36 -0.43 -3.81
CA VAL A 45 -4.56 -0.31 -4.65
C VAL A 45 -5.70 -1.13 -4.06
N HIS A 46 -6.95 -0.72 -4.33
CA HIS A 46 -8.11 -1.49 -3.87
C HIS A 46 -8.17 -2.86 -4.57
N PRO A 47 -8.47 -3.97 -3.88
CA PRO A 47 -8.53 -5.32 -4.47
C PRO A 47 -9.78 -5.57 -5.34
N SER A 48 -10.44 -4.51 -5.83
CA SER A 48 -11.67 -4.63 -6.64
C SER A 48 -11.37 -5.24 -8.01
N PRO A 49 -12.29 -6.03 -8.60
CA PRO A 49 -12.18 -6.48 -9.99
C PRO A 49 -11.92 -5.33 -10.99
N LEU A 50 -12.38 -4.11 -10.67
CA LEU A 50 -12.14 -2.91 -11.47
C LEU A 50 -10.64 -2.58 -11.62
N ASN A 51 -9.79 -3.05 -10.69
CA ASN A 51 -8.34 -2.85 -10.73
C ASN A 51 -7.58 -3.98 -11.43
N ILE A 52 -8.24 -4.98 -12.02
CA ILE A 52 -7.55 -6.04 -12.79
C ILE A 52 -6.75 -5.42 -13.95
N GLY A 53 -7.35 -4.49 -14.70
CA GLY A 53 -6.65 -3.79 -15.79
C GLY A 53 -5.46 -2.96 -15.31
N TRP A 54 -5.57 -2.37 -14.11
CA TRP A 54 -4.47 -1.64 -13.49
C TRP A 54 -3.31 -2.58 -13.13
N ARG A 55 -3.58 -3.73 -12.48
CA ARG A 55 -2.55 -4.72 -12.13
C ARG A 55 -1.84 -5.28 -13.37
N LYS A 56 -2.58 -5.54 -14.44
CA LYS A 56 -2.00 -5.98 -15.72
C LYS A 56 -1.02 -4.94 -16.33
N ARG A 57 -1.29 -3.65 -16.16
CA ARG A 57 -0.41 -2.56 -16.62
C ARG A 57 0.74 -2.26 -15.66
N ASN A 58 0.65 -2.72 -14.41
CA ASN A 58 1.60 -2.46 -13.33
C ASN A 58 2.07 -3.79 -12.72
N PRO A 59 2.77 -4.66 -13.49
CA PRO A 59 3.16 -5.99 -13.02
C PRO A 59 4.09 -5.94 -11.80
N TRP A 60 4.86 -4.86 -11.65
CA TRP A 60 5.69 -4.56 -10.48
C TRP A 60 4.89 -4.60 -9.16
N PHE A 61 3.58 -4.35 -9.18
CA PHE A 61 2.78 -4.43 -7.95
C PHE A 61 2.82 -5.85 -7.34
N GLU A 62 2.64 -6.88 -8.16
CA GLU A 62 2.65 -8.26 -7.67
C GLU A 62 4.09 -8.78 -7.42
N ILE A 63 5.08 -8.25 -8.15
CA ILE A 63 6.48 -8.72 -8.10
C ILE A 63 7.25 -8.05 -6.96
N ASP A 64 7.04 -6.76 -6.74
CA ASP A 64 7.87 -5.95 -5.85
C ASP A 64 7.12 -5.53 -4.57
N VAL A 65 5.82 -5.22 -4.67
CA VAL A 65 5.05 -4.69 -3.53
C VAL A 65 4.45 -5.81 -2.67
N VAL A 66 3.77 -6.77 -3.29
CA VAL A 66 3.07 -7.84 -2.57
C VAL A 66 4.00 -8.72 -1.72
N PRO A 67 5.21 -9.12 -2.17
CA PRO A 67 6.10 -9.93 -1.34
C PRO A 67 6.57 -9.19 -0.09
N VAL A 68 6.82 -7.88 -0.19
CA VAL A 68 7.22 -7.07 0.98
C VAL A 68 6.05 -6.94 1.95
N LEU A 69 4.83 -6.70 1.45
CA LEU A 69 3.62 -6.72 2.28
C LEU A 69 3.48 -8.04 3.04
N GLN A 70 3.67 -9.19 2.37
CA GLN A 70 3.59 -10.50 3.01
C GLN A 70 4.62 -10.69 4.12
N SER A 71 5.86 -10.21 3.94
CA SER A 71 6.89 -10.25 4.99
C SER A 71 6.48 -9.44 6.21
N ILE A 72 6.10 -8.18 6.00
CA ILE A 72 5.75 -7.26 7.10
C ILE A 72 4.49 -7.73 7.83
N VAL A 73 3.49 -8.25 7.11
CA VAL A 73 2.30 -8.83 7.74
C VAL A 73 2.68 -10.05 8.58
N ARG A 74 3.55 -10.94 8.08
CA ARG A 74 4.02 -12.09 8.86
C ARG A 74 4.74 -11.65 10.13
N GLU A 75 5.65 -10.67 10.03
CA GLU A 75 6.36 -10.09 11.17
C GLU A 75 5.41 -9.43 12.18
N SER A 76 4.36 -8.76 11.70
CA SER A 76 3.38 -8.07 12.55
C SER A 76 2.48 -9.01 13.36
N LEU A 77 2.37 -10.27 12.95
CA LEU A 77 1.56 -11.31 13.60
C LEU A 77 2.31 -12.08 14.70
N LEU A 78 3.63 -11.91 14.81
CA LEU A 78 4.48 -12.53 15.84
C LEU A 78 4.45 -11.70 17.12
#